data_AF-A0A1V4GW29-F1
#
_entry.id   AF-A0A1V4GW29-F1
#
_cell.length_a   1.000
_cell.length_b   1.000
_cell.length_c   1.000
_cell.angle_alpha   90.00
_cell.angle_beta   90.00
_cell.angle_gamma   90.00
#
_symmetry.space_group_name_H-M   'P 1'
#
loop_
_entity.id
_entity.type
_entity.pdbx_description
1 polymer ?
#
loop_
_entity_poly.entity_id
_entity_poly.type
_entity_poly.pdbx_seq_one_letter_code
_entity_poly.pdbx_strand_id
1 'polypeptide(L)'
;MDLHSPHDWLHVAKKFNTLWHEYDDQALDELYHDQPDELAYHTAQKTLLRNQKTHAQITALRLAYDHAKTYQTPCELVLSVDKAESQQVGELIYSLYPHNDNPTHFNHIPERVLKEHLTHTELVFFGIPV
;
A
#
# COMPACT_ATOMS: atom_id res chain seq x y z
N MET A 1 13.13 -10.21 -13.67
CA MET A 1 12.44 -10.95 -12.61
C MET A 1 10.98 -10.94 -12.98
N ASP A 2 10.44 -12.11 -13.31
CA ASP A 2 9.03 -12.25 -13.65
C ASP A 2 8.23 -12.39 -12.34
N LEU A 3 7.53 -11.32 -11.94
CA LEU A 3 6.71 -11.27 -10.73
C LEU A 3 5.28 -11.67 -11.12
N HIS A 4 4.91 -12.92 -10.84
CA HIS A 4 3.60 -13.47 -11.22
C HIS A 4 2.66 -13.71 -10.04
N SER A 5 3.18 -13.80 -8.80
CA SER A 5 2.34 -14.03 -7.62
C SER A 5 1.89 -12.71 -6.97
N PRO A 6 0.65 -12.63 -6.43
CA PRO A 6 0.24 -11.50 -5.61
C PRO A 6 1.16 -11.25 -4.40
N HIS A 7 1.78 -12.30 -3.84
CA HIS A 7 2.73 -12.17 -2.74
C HIS A 7 4.04 -11.49 -3.16
N ASP A 8 4.50 -11.72 -4.40
CA ASP A 8 5.71 -11.08 -4.92
C ASP A 8 5.54 -9.56 -4.97
N TRP A 9 4.39 -9.10 -5.48
CA TRP A 9 4.05 -7.69 -5.53
C TRP A 9 3.87 -7.08 -4.14
N LEU A 10 3.35 -7.85 -3.19
CA LEU A 10 3.25 -7.40 -1.80
C LEU A 10 4.62 -7.26 -1.13
N HIS A 11 5.58 -8.14 -1.42
CA HIS A 11 6.96 -8.00 -0.96
C HIS A 11 7.64 -6.77 -1.57
N VAL A 12 7.39 -6.48 -2.84
CA VAL A 12 7.84 -5.24 -3.49
C VAL A 12 7.24 -4.01 -2.80
N ALA A 13 5.94 -4.01 -2.51
CA ALA A 13 5.29 -2.94 -1.76
C ALA A 13 5.92 -2.75 -0.37
N LYS A 14 6.19 -3.84 0.36
CA LYS A 14 6.84 -3.80 1.68
C LYS A 14 8.22 -3.14 1.60
N LYS A 15 9.01 -3.47 0.58
CA LYS A 15 10.31 -2.85 0.34
C LYS A 15 10.19 -1.33 0.16
N PHE A 16 9.25 -0.87 -0.68
CA PHE A 16 9.03 0.56 -0.87
C PHE A 16 8.50 1.24 0.38
N ASN A 17 7.68 0.55 1.18
CA ASN A 17 7.22 1.06 2.47
C ASN A 17 8.39 1.28 3.44
N THR A 18 9.28 0.30 3.57
CA THR A 18 10.48 0.44 4.42
C THR A 18 11.34 1.61 3.97
N LEU A 19 11.65 1.71 2.67
CA LEU A 19 12.41 2.85 2.14
C LEU A 19 11.70 4.17 2.45
N TRP A 20 10.39 4.25 2.22
CA TRP A 20 9.62 5.46 2.51
C TRP A 20 9.69 5.88 3.98
N HIS A 21 9.58 4.93 4.93
CA HIS A 21 9.74 5.20 6.36
C HIS A 21 11.18 5.58 6.75
N GLU A 22 12.20 4.97 6.15
CA GLU A 22 13.60 5.37 6.37
C GLU A 22 13.84 6.84 6.00
N TYR A 23 13.18 7.33 4.94
CA TYR A 23 13.19 8.75 4.57
C TYR A 23 12.35 9.64 5.52
N ASP A 24 11.42 9.07 6.29
CA ASP A 24 10.61 9.80 7.26
C ASP A 24 11.33 9.93 8.61
N ASP A 25 11.89 8.82 9.08
CA ASP A 25 12.65 8.73 10.33
C ASP A 25 13.95 9.55 10.30
N GLN A 26 14.50 9.82 9.11
CA GLN A 26 15.67 10.69 8.95
C GLN A 26 15.41 12.17 9.29
N ALA A 27 14.23 12.56 9.77
CA ALA A 27 13.91 13.91 10.23
C ALA A 27 14.41 14.99 9.25
N LEU A 28 14.00 14.84 7.98
CA LEU A 28 14.39 15.72 6.88
C LEU A 28 14.03 17.19 7.15
N ASP A 29 13.01 17.44 7.97
CA ASP A 29 12.51 18.79 8.21
C ASP A 29 13.56 19.69 8.89
N GLU A 30 14.37 19.21 9.83
CA GLU A 30 15.41 20.05 10.46
C GLU A 30 16.68 20.18 9.61
N LEU A 31 16.97 19.20 8.75
CA LEU A 31 18.22 19.12 7.98
C LEU A 31 18.22 20.03 6.73
N TYR A 32 17.06 20.31 6.14
CA TYR A 32 16.96 20.95 4.82
C TYR A 32 16.25 22.31 4.80
N HIS A 33 15.98 22.92 5.97
CA HIS A 33 15.29 24.22 6.05
C HIS A 33 15.93 25.33 5.19
N ASP A 34 17.26 25.31 5.05
CA ASP A 34 18.00 26.33 4.28
C ASP A 34 18.29 25.91 2.83
N GLN A 35 17.84 24.72 2.40
CA GLN A 35 18.16 24.13 1.09
C GLN A 35 16.88 23.69 0.35
N PRO A 36 16.13 24.64 -0.25
CA PRO A 36 14.83 24.35 -0.84
C PRO A 36 14.88 23.36 -2.01
N ASP A 37 15.97 23.33 -2.78
CA ASP A 37 16.15 22.38 -3.88
C ASP A 37 16.33 20.94 -3.35
N GLU A 38 17.05 20.75 -2.25
CA GLU A 38 17.22 19.45 -1.59
C GLU A 38 15.88 18.99 -0.99
N LEU A 39 15.14 19.89 -0.34
CA LEU A 39 13.79 19.61 0.15
C LEU A 39 12.85 19.17 -0.98
N ALA A 40 12.87 19.87 -2.12
CA ALA A 40 12.07 19.52 -3.29
C ALA A 40 12.46 18.16 -3.87
N TYR A 41 13.76 17.87 -3.97
CA TYR A 41 14.28 16.58 -4.41
C TYR A 41 13.82 15.43 -3.50
N HIS A 42 13.96 15.58 -2.19
CA HIS A 42 13.52 14.57 -1.22
C HIS A 42 12.00 14.39 -1.22
N THR A 43 11.24 15.48 -1.34
CA THR A 43 9.77 15.42 -1.47
C THR A 43 9.36 14.65 -2.74
N ALA A 44 10.04 14.89 -3.86
CA ALA A 44 9.82 14.17 -5.10
C ALA A 44 10.15 12.67 -4.96
N GLN A 45 11.25 12.33 -4.28
CA GLN A 45 11.62 10.94 -3.98
C GLN A 45 10.57 10.24 -3.11
N LYS A 46 10.13 10.87 -2.01
CA LYS A 46 9.06 10.33 -1.15
C LYS A 46 7.78 10.08 -1.94
N THR A 47 7.41 11.03 -2.79
CA THR A 47 6.23 10.91 -3.68
C THR A 47 6.39 9.73 -4.63
N LEU A 48 7.56 9.55 -5.24
CA LEU A 48 7.84 8.42 -6.13
C LEU A 48 7.75 7.07 -5.41
N LEU A 49 8.38 6.95 -4.23
CA LEU A 49 8.32 5.72 -3.42
C LEU A 49 6.89 5.38 -3.00
N ARG A 50 6.11 6.39 -2.59
CA ARG A 50 4.69 6.23 -2.27
C ARG A 50 3.91 5.72 -3.49
N ASN A 51 4.12 6.30 -4.67
CA ASN A 51 3.44 5.88 -5.90
C ASN A 51 3.82 4.44 -6.30
N GLN A 52 5.08 4.06 -6.16
CA GLN A 52 5.57 2.71 -6.43
C GLN A 52 4.98 1.69 -5.45
N LYS A 53 4.92 2.04 -4.16
CA LYS A 53 4.24 1.24 -3.12
C LYS A 53 2.77 1.04 -3.49
N THR A 54 2.03 2.12 -3.77
CA THR A 54 0.61 2.06 -4.16
C THR A 54 0.40 1.20 -5.40
N HIS A 55 1.19 1.38 -6.45
CA HIS A 55 1.10 0.57 -7.66
C HIS A 55 1.28 -0.93 -7.35
N ALA A 56 2.28 -1.29 -6.55
CA ALA A 56 2.54 -2.67 -6.18
C ALA A 56 1.39 -3.26 -5.34
N GLN A 57 0.82 -2.50 -4.41
CA GLN A 57 -0.33 -2.92 -3.59
C GLN A 57 -1.58 -3.17 -4.44
N ILE A 58 -1.92 -2.24 -5.35
CA ILE A 58 -3.06 -2.39 -6.26
C ILE A 58 -2.86 -3.58 -7.21
N THR A 59 -1.63 -3.77 -7.71
CA THR A 59 -1.31 -4.92 -8.56
C THR A 59 -1.49 -6.24 -7.81
N ALA A 60 -1.02 -6.33 -6.56
CA ALA A 60 -1.23 -7.51 -5.71
C ALA A 60 -2.71 -7.83 -5.52
N LEU A 61 -3.55 -6.81 -5.25
CA LEU A 61 -5.00 -6.98 -5.10
C LEU A 61 -5.66 -7.50 -6.37
N ARG A 62 -5.35 -6.91 -7.53
CA ARG A 62 -5.92 -7.36 -8.82
C ARG A 62 -5.53 -8.80 -9.15
N LEU A 63 -4.27 -9.16 -8.95
CA LEU A 63 -3.80 -10.54 -9.15
C LEU A 63 -4.50 -11.52 -8.19
N ALA A 64 -4.68 -11.15 -6.93
CA ALA A 64 -5.37 -11.99 -5.95
C ALA A 64 -6.86 -12.17 -6.29
N TYR A 65 -7.53 -11.11 -6.78
CA TYR A 65 -8.89 -11.17 -7.28
C TYR A 65 -9.01 -12.08 -8.51
N ASP A 66 -8.16 -11.88 -9.52
CA ASP A 66 -8.16 -12.67 -10.76
C ASP A 66 -7.89 -14.15 -10.48
N HIS A 67 -6.94 -14.45 -9.58
CA HIS A 67 -6.64 -15.80 -9.15
C HIS A 67 -7.84 -16.45 -8.45
N ALA A 68 -8.41 -15.79 -7.43
CA ALA A 68 -9.57 -16.30 -6.69
C ALA A 68 -10.77 -16.54 -7.62
N LYS A 69 -11.03 -15.64 -8.57
CA LYS A 69 -12.10 -15.77 -9.55
C LYS A 69 -11.86 -16.92 -10.53
N THR A 70 -10.64 -17.05 -11.05
CA THR A 70 -10.29 -18.05 -12.06
C THR A 70 -10.31 -19.46 -11.49
N TYR A 71 -9.77 -19.65 -10.29
CA TYR A 71 -9.61 -20.96 -9.67
C TYR A 71 -10.68 -21.28 -8.62
N GLN A 72 -11.61 -20.36 -8.36
CA GLN A 72 -12.67 -20.48 -7.37
C GLN A 72 -12.13 -20.78 -5.95
N THR A 73 -10.98 -20.19 -5.62
CA THR A 73 -10.33 -20.34 -4.32
C THR A 73 -10.59 -19.12 -3.44
N PRO A 74 -10.47 -19.25 -2.11
CA PRO A 74 -10.42 -18.10 -1.22
C PRO A 74 -9.33 -17.11 -1.63
N CYS A 75 -9.52 -15.82 -1.32
CA CYS A 75 -8.51 -14.81 -1.55
C CYS A 75 -7.31 -15.03 -0.62
N GLU A 76 -6.10 -14.97 -1.18
CA GLU A 76 -4.85 -15.14 -0.44
C GLU A 76 -4.43 -13.87 0.32
N LEU A 77 -5.04 -12.73 -0.02
CA LEU A 77 -4.78 -11.44 0.60
C LEU A 77 -5.95 -10.99 1.46
N VAL A 78 -5.63 -10.31 2.55
CA VAL A 78 -6.60 -9.74 3.50
C VAL A 78 -6.41 -8.22 3.54
N LEU A 79 -7.53 -7.51 3.51
CA LEU A 79 -7.63 -6.10 3.83
C LEU A 79 -8.40 -5.96 5.13
N SER A 80 -7.79 -5.31 6.13
CA SER A 80 -8.46 -5.00 7.39
C SER A 80 -8.32 -3.52 7.74
N VAL A 81 -9.35 -2.94 8.34
CA VAL A 81 -9.32 -1.51 8.72
C VAL A 81 -8.36 -1.33 9.89
N ASP A 82 -7.35 -0.48 9.71
CA ASP A 82 -6.49 -0.02 10.80
C ASP A 82 -7.16 1.18 11.49
N LYS A 83 -7.84 0.92 12.60
CA LYS A 83 -8.59 1.95 13.34
C LYS A 83 -7.68 3.02 13.94
N ALA A 84 -6.47 2.66 14.36
CA ALA A 84 -5.57 3.60 15.01
C ALA A 84 -5.05 4.60 13.99
N GLU A 85 -4.52 4.11 12.87
CA GLU A 85 -4.04 4.96 11.78
C GLU A 85 -5.20 5.78 11.17
N SER A 86 -6.38 5.17 11.03
CA SER A 86 -7.54 5.88 10.47
C SER A 86 -7.95 7.08 11.32
N GLN A 87 -7.89 6.96 12.64
CA GLN A 87 -8.19 8.06 13.57
C GLN A 87 -7.13 9.15 13.52
N GLN A 88 -5.85 8.77 13.38
CA GLN A 88 -4.74 9.72 13.30
C GLN A 88 -4.77 10.55 12.01
N VAL A 89 -5.09 9.91 10.88
CA VAL A 89 -5.10 10.55 9.56
C VAL A 89 -6.45 11.21 9.23
N GLY A 90 -7.53 10.79 9.91
CA GLY A 90 -8.89 11.27 9.62
C GLY A 90 -9.49 10.70 8.33
N GLU A 91 -8.94 9.59 7.84
CA GLU A 91 -9.37 8.85 6.65
C GLU A 91 -9.39 7.34 6.98
N LEU A 92 -10.25 6.53 6.38
CA LEU A 92 -10.16 5.08 6.53
C LEU A 92 -8.89 4.54 5.88
N ILE A 93 -8.07 3.85 6.68
CA ILE A 93 -6.84 3.19 6.26
C ILE A 93 -7.01 1.67 6.35
N TYR A 94 -6.66 0.98 5.27
CA TYR A 94 -6.66 -0.47 5.21
C TYR A 94 -5.24 -1.02 5.27
N SER A 95 -5.08 -2.05 6.07
CA SER A 95 -3.88 -2.86 6.19
C SER A 95 -3.96 -4.07 5.27
N LEU A 96 -3.02 -4.16 4.31
CA LEU A 96 -2.90 -5.28 3.37
C LEU A 96 -1.82 -6.27 3.81
N TYR A 97 -2.17 -7.56 3.91
CA TYR A 97 -1.24 -8.64 4.25
C TYR A 97 -1.71 -10.01 3.71
N PRO A 98 -0.82 -11.01 3.60
CA PRO A 98 -1.21 -12.38 3.25
C PRO A 98 -2.11 -12.98 4.34
N HIS A 99 -3.09 -13.80 3.97
CA HIS A 99 -4.05 -14.41 4.89
C HIS A 99 -3.39 -15.23 6.03
N ASN A 100 -2.21 -15.81 5.77
CA ASN A 100 -1.48 -16.65 6.72
C ASN A 100 -0.40 -15.90 7.52
N ASP A 101 -0.23 -14.60 7.32
CA ASP A 101 0.81 -13.82 8.00
C ASP A 101 0.21 -12.92 9.08
N ASN A 102 0.93 -12.78 10.18
CA ASN A 102 0.50 -11.94 11.29
C ASN A 102 0.90 -10.51 10.97
N PRO A 103 0.01 -9.51 11.16
CA PRO A 103 0.22 -8.23 10.53
C PRO A 103 1.14 -7.40 11.43
N THR A 104 2.44 -7.59 11.23
CA THR A 104 3.51 -6.96 12.02
C THR A 104 4.12 -5.78 11.28
N HIS A 105 4.02 -5.76 9.94
CA HIS A 105 4.45 -4.65 9.09
C HIS A 105 3.38 -4.39 8.02
N PHE A 106 2.47 -3.48 8.33
CA PHE A 106 1.29 -3.25 7.54
C PHE A 106 1.60 -2.46 6.25
N ASN A 107 1.17 -3.00 5.11
CA ASN A 107 1.12 -2.24 3.87
C ASN A 107 -0.17 -1.40 3.88
N HIS A 108 -0.12 -0.23 4.50
CA HIS A 108 -1.27 0.69 4.57
C HIS A 108 -1.67 1.22 3.19
N ILE A 109 -2.98 1.25 2.94
CA ILE A 109 -3.62 1.79 1.75
C ILE A 109 -4.82 2.65 2.21
N PRO A 110 -4.84 3.94 1.89
CA PRO A 110 -6.02 4.77 2.15
C PRO A 110 -7.23 4.30 1.32
N GLU A 111 -8.43 4.41 1.89
CA GLU A 111 -9.67 4.04 1.21
C GLU A 111 -9.83 4.77 -0.12
N ARG A 112 -9.49 6.06 -0.20
CA ARG A 112 -9.58 6.81 -1.46
C ARG A 112 -8.74 6.20 -2.56
N VAL A 113 -7.55 5.69 -2.23
CA VAL A 113 -6.65 5.04 -3.19
C VAL A 113 -7.29 3.75 -3.71
N LEU A 114 -7.93 2.96 -2.83
CA LEU A 114 -8.66 1.77 -3.26
C LEU A 114 -9.81 2.15 -4.21
N LYS A 115 -10.59 3.17 -3.86
CA LYS A 115 -11.73 3.64 -4.67
C LYS A 115 -11.33 4.28 -6.00
N GLU A 116 -10.18 4.94 -6.07
CA GLU A 116 -9.63 5.54 -7.29
C GLU A 116 -9.11 4.49 -8.27
N HIS A 117 -8.59 3.36 -7.76
CA HIS A 117 -7.85 2.40 -8.58
C HIS A 117 -8.56 1.06 -8.80
N LEU A 118 -9.49 0.66 -7.94
CA LEU A 118 -10.23 -0.59 -8.09
C LEU A 118 -11.60 -0.36 -8.72
N THR A 119 -12.05 -1.33 -9.50
CA THR A 119 -13.41 -1.37 -10.03
C THR A 119 -14.42 -1.64 -8.93
N HIS A 120 -15.69 -1.31 -9.18
CA HIS A 120 -16.80 -1.61 -8.26
C HIS A 120 -16.82 -3.09 -7.83
N THR A 121 -16.63 -4.01 -8.78
CA THR A 121 -16.66 -5.45 -8.50
C THR A 121 -15.48 -5.90 -7.63
N GLU A 122 -14.29 -5.34 -7.85
CA GLU A 122 -13.11 -5.60 -7.01
C GLU A 122 -13.31 -5.05 -5.59
N LEU A 123 -13.85 -3.82 -5.46
CA LEU A 123 -14.15 -3.22 -4.14
C LEU A 123 -15.13 -4.10 -3.35
N VAL A 124 -16.22 -4.55 -3.97
CA VAL A 124 -17.20 -5.45 -3.35
C VAL A 124 -16.57 -6.79 -2.97
N PHE A 125 -15.71 -7.36 -3.84
CA PHE A 125 -15.00 -8.60 -3.56
C PHE A 125 -14.12 -8.50 -2.31
N PHE A 126 -13.46 -7.36 -2.11
CA PHE A 126 -12.64 -7.08 -0.93
C PHE A 126 -13.43 -6.55 0.28
N GLY A 127 -14.76 -6.47 0.19
CA GLY A 127 -15.60 -5.98 1.29
C GLY A 127 -15.44 -4.49 1.60
N ILE A 128 -15.02 -3.69 0.63
CA ILE A 128 -14.86 -2.24 0.76
C ILE A 128 -16.20 -1.57 0.42
N PRO A 129 -16.72 -0.67 1.27
CA PRO A 129 -17.97 0.05 0.97
C PRO A 129 -17.86 0.87 -0.33
N VAL A 130 -18.84 0.74 -1.21
CA VAL A 130 -18.94 1.49 -2.46
C VAL A 130 -19.96 2.62 -2.34
#